data_AF-A0A7V5C8Z0-F1
#
_entry.id   AF-A0A7V5C8Z0-F1
#
_cell.length_a   1.000
_cell.length_b   1.000
_cell.length_c   1.000
_cell.angle_alpha   90.00
_cell.angle_beta   90.00
_cell.angle_gamma   90.00
#
_symmetry.space_group_name_H-M   'P 1'
#
loop_
_entity.id
_entity.type
_entity.pdbx_description
1 polymer ?
#
loop_
_entity_poly.entity_id
_entity_poly.type
_entity_poly.pdbx_seq_one_letter_code
_entity_poly.pdbx_strand_id
1 'polypeptide(L)' 'MKIERKFTTAGTGAYGDITFRRTSSEIRNPDGTVVFKLDDVEVPVSWSQVASDVIAQKY' A
#
# COMPACT_ATOMS: atom_id res chain seq x y z
N MET A 1 0.05 -25.71 23.95
CA MET A 1 0.34 -24.29 24.24
C MET A 1 -0.57 -23.43 23.37
N LYS A 2 -1.35 -22.52 23.96
CA LYS A 2 -2.29 -21.64 23.23
C LYS A 2 -1.84 -20.20 23.46
N ILE A 3 -1.40 -19.51 22.40
CA ILE A 3 -0.99 -18.10 22.47
C ILE A 3 -2.22 -17.26 22.18
N GLU A 4 -2.59 -16.39 23.10
CA GLU A 4 -3.69 -15.44 22.88
C GLU A 4 -3.30 -14.38 21.87
N ARG A 5 -4.19 -14.13 20.91
CA ARG A 5 -4.04 -13.06 19.93
C ARG A 5 -4.48 -11.75 20.58
N LYS A 6 -3.64 -10.71 20.50
CA LYS A 6 -3.97 -9.36 21.01
C LYS A 6 -4.35 -8.36 19.91
N PHE A 7 -3.79 -8.53 18.71
CA PHE A 7 -3.92 -7.58 17.60
C PHE A 7 -4.37 -8.23 16.29
N THR A 8 -4.72 -9.51 16.34
CA THR A 8 -5.15 -10.27 15.16
C THR A 8 -6.38 -11.09 15.50
N THR A 9 -7.23 -11.35 14.52
CA THR A 9 -8.33 -12.30 14.68
C THR A 9 -7.97 -13.61 13.98
N ALA A 10 -8.59 -14.71 14.41
CA ALA A 10 -8.37 -16.00 13.76
C ALA A 10 -8.90 -16.03 12.31
N GLY A 11 -9.98 -15.29 12.03
CA GLY A 11 -10.64 -15.28 10.72
C GLY A 11 -10.03 -14.32 9.71
N THR A 12 -9.51 -13.17 10.17
CA THR A 12 -9.06 -12.08 9.28
C THR A 12 -7.55 -11.82 9.36
N GLY A 13 -6.83 -12.47 10.29
CA GLY A 13 -5.37 -12.45 10.33
C GLY A 13 -4.81 -11.10 10.78
N ALA A 14 -3.62 -10.74 10.26
CA ALA A 14 -2.89 -9.54 10.67
C ALA A 14 -3.38 -8.23 10.02
N TYR A 15 -3.96 -8.32 8.82
CA TYR A 15 -4.43 -7.16 8.04
C TYR A 15 -5.95 -7.11 7.91
N GLY A 16 -6.64 -7.98 8.65
CA GLY A 16 -8.04 -8.27 8.47
C GLY A 16 -9.01 -7.10 8.66
N ASP A 17 -8.61 -6.14 9.49
CA ASP A 17 -9.40 -4.94 9.78
C ASP A 17 -8.93 -3.73 8.95
N ILE A 18 -7.98 -3.94 8.03
CA ILE A 18 -7.46 -2.91 7.13
C ILE A 18 -8.10 -3.08 5.75
N THR A 19 -8.82 -2.07 5.30
CA THR A 19 -9.31 -2.02 3.92
C THR A 19 -8.22 -1.49 3.00
N PHE A 20 -8.04 -2.14 1.84
CA PHE A 20 -7.07 -1.76 0.82
C PHE A 20 -7.76 -1.22 -0.43
N ARG A 21 -7.07 -0.32 -1.14
CA ARG A 21 -7.44 0.18 -2.47
C ARG A 21 -6.26 0.01 -3.43
N ARG A 22 -6.57 -0.10 -4.72
CA ARG A 22 -5.55 -0.02 -5.78
C ARG A 22 -5.29 1.44 -6.17
N THR A 23 -4.04 1.74 -6.48
CA THR A 23 -3.60 3.04 -6.97
C THR A 23 -2.39 2.89 -7.88
N SER A 24 -2.10 3.89 -8.70
CA SER A 24 -0.86 3.97 -9.48
C SER A 24 0.10 4.96 -8.83
N SER A 25 1.40 4.70 -8.89
CA SER A 25 2.47 5.65 -8.56
C SER A 25 3.23 5.97 -9.84
N GLU A 26 3.37 7.25 -10.15
CA GLU A 26 4.03 7.69 -11.37
C GLU A 26 4.87 8.95 -11.10
N ILE A 27 6.12 8.93 -11.58
CA ILE A 27 7.03 10.07 -11.51
C ILE A 27 7.37 10.47 -12.93
N ARG A 28 7.19 11.76 -13.22
CA ARG A 28 7.52 12.35 -14.51
C ARG A 28 8.62 13.40 -14.38
N ASN A 29 9.43 13.51 -15.43
CA ASN A 29 10.27 14.67 -15.64
C ASN A 29 9.41 15.91 -15.98
N PRO A 30 9.96 17.12 -15.87
CA PRO A 30 9.26 18.36 -16.27
C PRO A 30 8.80 18.36 -17.74
N ASP A 31 9.49 17.62 -18.61
CA ASP A 31 9.11 17.44 -20.02
C ASP A 31 7.97 16.42 -20.24
N GLY A 32 7.45 15.82 -19.15
CA GLY A 32 6.35 14.86 -19.16
C GLY A 32 6.76 13.40 -19.37
N THR A 33 8.05 13.12 -19.64
CA THR A 33 8.55 11.75 -19.79
C THR A 33 8.49 10.99 -18.46
N VAL A 34 8.12 9.71 -18.51
CA VAL A 34 7.97 8.87 -17.31
C VAL A 34 9.34 8.37 -16.86
N VAL A 35 9.67 8.66 -15.60
CA VAL A 35 10.89 8.17 -14.92
C VAL A 35 10.61 6.86 -14.20
N PHE A 36 9.42 6.75 -13.61
CA PHE A 36 8.96 5.58 -12.89
C PHE A 36 7.45 5.46 -13.01
N LYS A 37 6.96 4.23 -13.16
CA LYS A 37 5.53 3.93 -13.10
C LYS A 37 5.32 2.54 -12.51
N LEU A 38 4.44 2.47 -11.52
CA LEU A 38 3.94 1.22 -10.97
C LEU A 38 2.42 1.31 -10.88
N ASP A 39 1.76 0.47 -11.66
CA ASP A 39 0.30 0.37 -11.69
C ASP A 39 -0.20 -0.68 -10.67
N ASP A 40 -1.49 -0.59 -10.32
CA ASP A 40 -2.19 -1.55 -9.48
C ASP A 40 -1.56 -1.86 -8.10
N VAL A 41 -0.92 -0.86 -7.49
CA VAL A 41 -0.38 -0.96 -6.13
C VAL A 41 -1.51 -1.01 -5.12
N GLU A 42 -1.54 -2.08 -4.33
CA GLU A 42 -2.50 -2.23 -3.24
C GLU A 42 -1.97 -1.58 -1.96
N VAL A 43 -2.69 -0.56 -1.47
CA VAL A 43 -2.32 0.22 -0.28
C VAL A 43 -3.51 0.37 0.66
N PRO A 44 -3.30 0.54 1.98
CA PRO A 44 -4.38 0.88 2.90
C PRO A 44 -5.16 2.11 2.42
N VAL A 45 -6.49 2.08 2.53
CA VAL A 45 -7.37 3.17 2.12
C VAL A 45 -7.04 4.49 2.82
N SER A 46 -6.56 4.42 4.07
CA SER A 46 -6.19 5.58 4.87
C SER A 46 -4.92 6.29 4.39
N TRP A 47 -4.14 5.70 3.49
CA TRP A 47 -2.90 6.30 3.01
C TRP A 47 -3.17 7.38 1.97
N SER A 48 -2.48 8.51 2.14
CA SER A 48 -2.39 9.55 1.12
C SER A 48 -1.67 9.02 -0.13
N GLN A 49 -1.85 9.72 -1.24
CA GLN A 49 -1.10 9.39 -2.46
C GLN A 49 0.42 9.50 -2.22
N VAL A 50 0.88 10.54 -1.51
CA VAL A 50 2.31 10.69 -1.16
C VAL A 50 2.85 9.49 -0.38
N ALA A 51 2.11 8.97 0.61
CA ALA A 51 2.53 7.77 1.34
C ALA A 51 2.59 6.53 0.44
N SER A 52 1.65 6.44 -0.52
CA SER A 52 1.61 5.37 -1.53
C SER A 52 2.81 5.46 -2.48
N ASP A 53 3.15 6.67 -2.93
CA ASP A 53 4.28 6.92 -3.82
C ASP A 53 5.62 6.59 -3.13
N VAL A 54 5.76 6.95 -1.85
CA VAL A 54 6.97 6.66 -1.06
C VAL A 54 7.22 5.16 -0.96
N ILE A 55 6.19 4.34 -0.74
CA ILE A 55 6.39 2.88 -0.68
C ILE A 55 6.62 2.29 -2.07
N ALA A 56 5.91 2.77 -3.09
CA ALA A 56 6.03 2.25 -4.44
C ALA A 56 7.42 2.45 -5.02
N GLN A 57 8.12 3.52 -4.66
CA GLN A 57 9.51 3.78 -5.06
C GLN A 57 10.55 2.87 -4.40
N LYS A 58 10.20 2.16 -3.33
CA LYS A 58 11.12 1.25 -2.66
C LYS A 58 11.27 -0.09 -3.39
N TYR A 59 10.41 -0.37 -4.36
CA TYR A 59 10.33 -1.63 -5.09
C TYR A 59 10.29 -1.38 -6.60
#